data_AF-A0A1K1RU97-F1
#
_entry.id   AF-A0A1K1RU97-F1
#
_cell.length_a   1.000
_cell.length_b   1.000
_cell.length_c   1.000
_cell.angle_alpha   90.00
_cell.angle_beta   90.00
_cell.angle_gamma   90.00
#
_symmetry.space_group_name_H-M   'P 1'
#
loop_
_entity.id
_entity.type
_entity.pdbx_description
1 polymer ?
#
loop_
_entity_poly.entity_id
_entity_poly.type
_entity_poly.pdbx_seq_one_letter_code
_entity_poly.pdbx_strand_id
1 'polypeptide(L)'
;MNETKIDELRKRRARLASIERAKRAREVNGPRIVASLAPAIGDGVTLADFDIDVEPPLPIEPLQLKSSSEWTELALSKDRVLRIAACIEENLGSFDGLVGLLANDYLGLCRVRRISITGMVDAADAIEEAVVFYPRDIAGAILIDCYKSPPGYPPFSLYVQGRDLAEALRPCRAD
;
A
#
# COMPACT_ATOMS: atom_id res chain seq x y z
N MET A 1 19.99 30.82 -30.09
CA MET A 1 20.40 30.55 -28.69
C MET A 1 19.43 29.51 -28.15
N ASN A 2 19.93 28.33 -27.78
CA ASN A 2 19.20 27.05 -27.70
C ASN A 2 18.03 27.01 -26.70
N GLU A 3 16.79 27.11 -27.18
CA GLU A 3 15.57 26.76 -26.43
C GLU A 3 15.68 25.35 -25.82
N THR A 4 16.29 24.41 -26.55
CA THR A 4 16.59 23.04 -26.11
C THR A 4 17.48 22.98 -24.85
N LYS A 5 18.51 23.82 -24.74
CA LYS A 5 19.37 23.85 -23.54
C LYS A 5 18.64 24.43 -22.33
N ILE A 6 17.78 25.42 -22.54
CA ILE A 6 16.99 26.03 -21.47
C ILE A 6 15.95 25.03 -20.96
N ASP A 7 15.30 24.28 -21.84
CA ASP A 7 14.32 23.27 -21.45
C ASP A 7 14.96 22.05 -20.78
N GLU A 8 16.15 21.61 -21.21
CA GLU A 8 16.93 20.59 -20.49
C GLU A 8 17.30 21.05 -19.07
N LEU A 9 17.73 22.30 -18.91
CA LEU A 9 18.04 22.86 -17.60
C LEU A 9 16.79 22.96 -16.71
N ARG A 10 15.63 23.35 -17.28
CA ARG A 10 14.35 23.37 -16.57
C ARG A 10 13.94 21.97 -16.12
N LYS A 11 13.99 20.97 -17.01
CA LYS A 11 13.70 19.56 -16.68
C LYS A 11 14.62 19.05 -15.58
N ARG A 12 15.93 19.34 -15.68
CA ARG A 12 16.91 18.95 -14.66
C ARG A 12 16.64 19.60 -13.30
N ARG A 13 16.35 20.90 -13.27
CA ARG A 13 15.99 21.62 -12.03
C ARG A 13 14.70 21.09 -11.41
N ALA A 14 13.67 20.83 -12.23
CA ALA A 14 12.42 20.25 -11.77
C ALA A 14 12.64 18.85 -11.15
N ARG A 15 13.45 18.01 -11.80
CA ARG A 15 13.82 16.68 -11.27
C ARG A 15 14.55 16.78 -9.94
N LEU A 16 15.58 17.63 -9.83
CA LEU A 16 16.33 17.81 -8.59
C LEU A 16 15.43 18.33 -7.45
N ALA A 17 14.55 19.28 -7.75
CA ALA A 17 13.60 19.78 -6.77
C ALA A 17 12.60 18.70 -6.32
N SER A 18 12.19 17.80 -7.23
CA SER A 18 11.32 16.67 -6.90
C SER A 18 12.02 15.69 -5.95
N ILE A 19 13.28 15.35 -6.24
CA ILE A 19 14.08 14.44 -5.41
C ILE A 19 14.27 15.04 -4.01
N GLU A 20 14.61 16.33 -3.92
CA GLU A 20 14.81 17.02 -2.65
C GLU A 20 13.51 17.04 -1.82
N ARG A 21 12.36 17.27 -2.47
CA ARG A 21 11.04 17.22 -1.81
C ARG A 21 10.72 15.83 -1.29
N ALA A 22 10.91 14.79 -2.09
CA ALA A 22 10.67 13.40 -1.68
C ALA A 22 11.56 13.02 -0.49
N LYS A 23 12.87 13.36 -0.55
CA LYS A 23 13.79 13.14 0.56
C LYS A 23 13.34 13.83 1.84
N ARG A 24 12.94 15.10 1.75
CA ARG A 24 12.44 15.85 2.90
C ARG A 24 11.13 15.27 3.45
N ALA A 25 10.21 14.87 2.57
CA ALA A 25 8.96 14.22 2.96
C ALA A 25 9.23 12.91 3.70
N ARG A 26 10.18 12.11 3.22
CA ARG A 26 10.64 10.88 3.88
C ARG A 26 11.23 11.15 5.26
N GLU A 27 12.10 12.15 5.39
CA GLU A 27 12.71 12.49 6.68
C GLU A 27 11.68 12.98 7.71
N VAL A 28 10.70 13.78 7.26
CA VAL A 28 9.69 14.39 8.16
C VAL A 28 8.56 13.40 8.50
N ASN A 29 8.03 12.69 7.50
CA ASN A 29 6.83 11.87 7.65
C ASN A 29 7.15 10.38 7.82
N GLY A 30 8.28 9.92 7.28
CA GLY A 30 8.67 8.51 7.25
C GLY A 30 8.64 7.85 8.63
N PRO A 31 9.26 8.42 9.68
CA PRO A 31 9.26 7.80 11.01
C PRO A 31 7.84 7.57 11.56
N ARG A 32 6.93 8.53 11.37
CA ARG A 32 5.52 8.39 11.78
C ARG A 32 4.82 7.29 11.00
N ILE A 33 5.01 7.27 9.68
CA ILE A 33 4.39 6.27 8.80
C ILE A 33 4.87 4.86 9.16
N VAL A 34 6.17 4.66 9.35
CA VAL A 34 6.73 3.36 9.75
C VAL A 34 6.17 2.91 11.09
N ALA A 35 6.08 3.81 12.07
CA ALA A 35 5.46 3.51 13.36
C ALA A 35 3.99 3.12 13.21
N SER A 36 3.25 3.77 12.31
CA SER A 36 1.86 3.41 12.01
C SER A 36 1.72 2.09 11.24
N LEU A 37 2.73 1.66 10.48
CA LEU A 37 2.76 0.36 9.80
C LEU A 37 3.18 -0.79 10.74
N ALA A 38 3.74 -0.50 11.92
CA ALA A 38 4.21 -1.51 12.87
C ALA A 38 3.19 -2.62 13.20
N PRO A 39 1.88 -2.37 13.33
CA PRO A 39 0.90 -3.44 13.53
C PRO A 39 0.87 -4.46 12.38
N ALA A 40 1.14 -4.02 11.15
CA ALA A 40 1.18 -4.87 9.98
C ALA A 40 2.52 -5.61 9.85
N ILE A 41 3.65 -4.96 10.15
CA ILE A 41 4.98 -5.43 9.74
C ILE A 41 5.90 -5.83 10.92
N GLY A 42 5.47 -5.57 12.15
CA GLY A 42 6.21 -5.79 13.40
C GLY A 42 7.07 -4.60 13.84
N ASP A 43 7.30 -4.50 15.16
CA ASP A 43 7.98 -3.37 15.82
C ASP A 43 9.48 -3.24 15.51
N GLY A 44 10.07 -4.23 14.83
CA GLY A 44 11.49 -4.25 14.48
C GLY A 44 11.84 -3.52 13.18
N VAL A 45 10.85 -3.08 12.41
CA VAL A 45 11.06 -2.44 11.12
C VAL A 45 11.30 -0.94 11.29
N THR A 46 12.30 -0.43 10.59
CA THR A 46 12.73 0.97 10.62
C THR A 46 12.55 1.63 9.25
N LEU A 47 12.69 2.96 9.20
CA LEU A 47 12.67 3.70 7.94
C LEU A 47 13.77 3.26 6.97
N ALA A 48 14.88 2.68 7.45
CA ALA A 48 15.95 2.21 6.57
C ALA A 48 15.58 0.92 5.80
N ASP A 49 14.58 0.18 6.27
CA ASP A 49 14.14 -1.08 5.66
C ASP A 49 13.20 -0.88 4.47
N PHE A 50 12.70 0.35 4.27
CA PHE A 50 11.91 0.73 3.12
C PHE A 50 12.80 1.24 2.00
N ASP A 51 12.75 0.60 0.84
CA ASP A 51 13.60 0.94 -0.29
C ASP A 51 12.77 1.56 -1.43
N ILE A 52 13.12 2.78 -1.82
CA ILE A 52 12.46 3.54 -2.90
C ILE A 52 12.78 2.98 -4.28
N ASP A 53 13.88 2.23 -4.41
CA ASP A 53 14.34 1.65 -5.66
C ASP A 53 13.72 0.27 -5.90
N VAL A 54 12.99 -0.29 -4.92
CA VAL A 54 12.25 -1.54 -5.10
C VAL A 54 10.96 -1.26 -5.86
N GLU A 55 10.91 -1.77 -7.10
CA GLU A 55 9.71 -1.69 -7.94
C GLU A 55 8.61 -2.64 -7.46
N PRO A 56 7.33 -2.23 -7.52
CA PRO A 56 6.22 -3.12 -7.21
C PRO A 56 6.15 -4.26 -8.23
N PRO A 57 5.90 -5.52 -7.80
CA PRO A 57 5.78 -6.66 -8.72
C PRO A 57 4.65 -6.53 -9.74
N LEU A 58 3.61 -5.77 -9.37
CA LEU A 58 2.47 -5.46 -10.21
C LEU A 58 2.21 -3.94 -10.13
N PRO A 59 2.19 -3.21 -11.25
CA PRO A 59 1.84 -1.81 -11.23
C PRO A 59 0.37 -1.64 -10.87
N ILE A 60 0.10 -0.75 -9.91
CA ILE A 60 -1.25 -0.43 -9.46
C ILE A 60 -1.56 1.00 -9.86
N GLU A 61 -2.56 1.18 -10.72
CA GLU A 61 -3.06 2.49 -11.10
C GLU A 61 -4.19 2.93 -10.15
N PRO A 62 -3.98 3.97 -9.31
CA PRO A 62 -4.99 4.38 -8.30
C PRO A 62 -6.35 4.72 -8.91
N LEU A 63 -6.36 5.31 -10.10
CA LEU A 63 -7.59 5.72 -10.79
C LEU A 63 -8.35 4.55 -11.42
N GLN A 64 -7.74 3.37 -11.54
CA GLN A 64 -8.32 2.20 -12.20
C GLN A 64 -8.52 1.02 -11.25
N LEU A 65 -8.29 1.19 -9.95
CA LEU A 65 -8.35 0.12 -8.94
C LEU A 65 -9.61 -0.75 -9.06
N LYS A 66 -10.78 -0.13 -9.23
CA LYS A 66 -12.04 -0.87 -9.31
C LYS A 66 -12.16 -1.73 -10.58
N SER A 67 -11.61 -1.27 -11.70
CA SER A 67 -11.66 -2.01 -12.98
C SER A 67 -10.52 -3.01 -13.15
N SER A 68 -9.40 -2.80 -12.45
CA SER A 68 -8.21 -3.64 -12.53
C SER A 68 -8.14 -4.73 -11.46
N SER A 69 -9.08 -4.75 -10.52
CA SER A 69 -9.12 -5.73 -9.43
C SER A 69 -10.14 -6.84 -9.68
N GLU A 70 -9.75 -8.08 -9.47
CA GLU A 70 -10.62 -9.27 -9.58
C GLU A 70 -11.55 -9.42 -8.37
N TRP A 71 -11.27 -8.70 -7.29
CA TRP A 71 -12.15 -8.56 -6.15
C TRP A 71 -12.08 -7.14 -5.59
N THR A 72 -13.24 -6.55 -5.34
CA THR A 72 -13.36 -5.22 -4.75
C THR A 72 -14.54 -5.21 -3.80
N GLU A 73 -14.31 -4.75 -2.58
CA GLU A 73 -15.33 -4.45 -1.59
C GLU A 73 -15.20 -2.98 -1.20
N LEU A 74 -16.28 -2.22 -1.33
CA LEU A 74 -16.28 -0.77 -1.09
C LEU A 74 -17.16 -0.46 0.11
N ALA A 75 -16.87 0.67 0.77
CA ALA A 75 -17.66 1.18 1.90
C ALA A 75 -17.86 0.10 2.97
N LEU A 76 -16.75 -0.50 3.41
CA LEU A 76 -16.71 -1.45 4.51
C LEU A 76 -16.58 -0.74 5.86
N SER A 77 -17.29 -1.24 6.87
CA SER A 77 -17.01 -0.87 8.26
C SER A 77 -15.70 -1.49 8.73
N LYS A 78 -15.07 -0.90 9.76
CA LYS A 78 -13.84 -1.45 10.35
C LYS A 78 -14.02 -2.93 10.75
N ASP A 79 -15.14 -3.26 11.40
CA ASP A 79 -15.42 -4.64 11.82
C ASP A 79 -15.54 -5.60 10.62
N ARG A 80 -16.14 -5.16 9.51
CA ARG A 80 -16.30 -6.01 8.33
C ARG A 80 -14.95 -6.25 7.66
N VAL A 81 -14.14 -5.20 7.46
CA VAL A 81 -12.82 -5.37 6.85
C VAL A 81 -11.88 -6.19 7.75
N LEU A 82 -11.97 -6.06 9.08
CA LEU A 82 -11.21 -6.91 10.01
C LEU A 82 -11.57 -8.39 9.90
N ARG A 83 -12.87 -8.72 9.76
CA ARG A 83 -13.29 -10.12 9.53
C ARG A 83 -12.74 -10.68 8.24
N ILE A 84 -12.80 -9.89 7.16
CA ILE A 84 -12.25 -10.30 5.87
C ILE A 84 -10.72 -10.47 5.98
N ALA A 85 -10.03 -9.50 6.58
CA ALA A 85 -8.58 -9.53 6.78
C ALA A 85 -8.13 -10.76 7.60
N ALA A 86 -8.86 -11.11 8.65
CA ALA A 86 -8.59 -12.32 9.44
C ALA A 86 -8.73 -13.59 8.61
N CYS A 87 -9.80 -13.70 7.80
CA CYS A 87 -9.95 -14.82 6.88
C CYS A 87 -8.80 -14.89 5.85
N ILE A 88 -8.39 -13.75 5.30
CA ILE A 88 -7.28 -13.67 4.34
C ILE A 88 -5.99 -14.17 5.00
N GLU A 89 -5.71 -13.78 6.25
CA GLU A 89 -4.57 -14.30 7.01
C GLU A 89 -4.61 -15.82 7.13
N GLU A 90 -5.76 -16.38 7.50
CA GLU A 90 -5.91 -17.83 7.64
C GLU A 90 -5.71 -18.60 6.33
N ASN A 91 -6.10 -18.02 5.18
CA ASN A 91 -6.07 -18.71 3.89
C ASN A 91 -4.75 -18.56 3.12
N LEU A 92 -4.00 -17.46 3.28
CA LEU A 92 -2.75 -17.24 2.53
C LEU A 92 -1.53 -17.99 3.08
N GLY A 93 -1.56 -18.42 4.34
CA GLY A 93 -0.46 -19.18 4.93
C GLY A 93 0.82 -18.36 5.12
N SER A 94 1.81 -18.49 4.22
CA SER A 94 3.13 -17.83 4.33
C SER A 94 3.03 -16.33 4.05
N PHE A 95 3.59 -15.51 4.93
CA PHE A 95 3.41 -14.05 4.95
C PHE A 95 4.67 -13.26 4.54
N ASP A 96 5.50 -13.85 3.68
CA ASP A 96 6.63 -13.16 3.06
C ASP A 96 6.13 -12.28 1.91
N GLY A 97 6.68 -11.08 1.79
CA GLY A 97 6.34 -10.23 0.65
C GLY A 97 6.89 -8.82 0.75
N LEU A 98 6.28 -7.91 0.00
CA LEU A 98 6.57 -6.49 0.00
C LEU A 98 5.36 -5.72 0.51
N VAL A 99 5.58 -4.71 1.34
CA VAL A 99 4.53 -3.84 1.88
C VAL A 99 4.91 -2.38 1.71
N GLY A 100 3.92 -1.53 1.50
CA GLY A 100 4.10 -0.09 1.43
C GLY A 100 2.78 0.64 1.39
N LEU A 101 2.83 1.88 0.91
CA LEU A 101 1.66 2.73 0.73
C LEU A 101 1.42 2.99 -0.76
N LEU A 102 0.17 2.90 -1.19
CA LEU A 102 -0.21 3.20 -2.57
C LEU A 102 0.04 4.68 -2.88
N ALA A 103 0.61 4.97 -4.05
CA ALA A 103 0.90 6.33 -4.50
C ALA A 103 1.84 7.15 -3.60
N ASN A 104 2.54 6.52 -2.65
CA ASN A 104 3.58 7.14 -1.86
C ASN A 104 4.93 7.00 -2.56
N ASP A 105 5.43 8.10 -3.12
CA ASP A 105 6.63 8.13 -3.97
C ASP A 105 7.95 8.30 -3.20
N TYR A 106 7.90 8.38 -1.86
CA TYR A 106 9.07 8.70 -1.04
C TYR A 106 9.42 7.67 0.03
N LEU A 107 8.47 6.81 0.43
CA LEU A 107 8.75 5.74 1.39
C LEU A 107 9.32 4.50 0.68
N GLY A 108 8.77 4.12 -0.47
CA GLY A 108 9.15 2.86 -1.13
C GLY A 108 8.54 1.63 -0.48
N LEU A 109 9.10 0.46 -0.76
CA LEU A 109 8.58 -0.83 -0.30
C LEU A 109 9.52 -1.47 0.72
N CYS A 110 8.94 -2.09 1.75
CA CYS A 110 9.66 -2.87 2.75
C CYS A 110 9.47 -4.36 2.48
N ARG A 111 10.55 -5.13 2.51
CA ARG A 111 10.47 -6.59 2.50
C ARG A 111 10.19 -7.11 3.89
N VAL A 112 9.12 -7.89 4.03
CA VAL A 112 8.69 -8.48 5.29
C VAL A 112 8.70 -9.99 5.22
N ARG A 113 9.03 -10.64 6.34
CA ARG A 113 8.94 -12.10 6.52
C ARG A 113 7.61 -12.55 7.12
N ARG A 114 6.90 -11.59 7.70
CA ARG A 114 5.58 -11.81 8.25
C ARG A 114 4.83 -10.50 8.14
N ILE A 115 3.62 -10.58 7.64
CA ILE A 115 2.67 -9.50 7.60
C ILE A 115 1.40 -9.91 8.33
N SER A 116 0.78 -8.95 8.99
CA SER A 116 -0.58 -9.04 9.47
C SER A 116 -1.48 -8.20 8.57
N ILE A 117 -2.42 -8.85 7.87
CA ILE A 117 -3.46 -8.19 7.07
C ILE A 117 -4.46 -7.48 8.00
N THR A 118 -4.74 -8.03 9.19
CA THR A 118 -5.53 -7.32 10.21
C THR A 118 -4.77 -6.08 10.70
N GLY A 119 -3.47 -6.18 10.92
CA GLY A 119 -2.59 -5.04 11.20
C GLY A 119 -2.53 -4.02 10.06
N MET A 120 -2.68 -4.43 8.80
CA MET A 120 -2.81 -3.49 7.66
C MET A 120 -4.08 -2.64 7.77
N VAL A 121 -5.18 -3.17 8.31
CA VAL A 121 -6.40 -2.38 8.56
C VAL A 121 -6.11 -1.27 9.56
N ASP A 122 -5.47 -1.60 10.68
CA ASP A 122 -5.13 -0.61 11.72
C ASP A 122 -4.12 0.42 11.21
N ALA A 123 -3.16 -0.01 10.38
CA ALA A 123 -2.21 0.89 9.74
C ALA A 123 -2.90 1.84 8.75
N ALA A 124 -3.80 1.33 7.90
CA ALA A 124 -4.57 2.17 6.98
C ALA A 124 -5.41 3.20 7.72
N ASP A 125 -6.05 2.81 8.82
CA ASP A 125 -6.82 3.68 9.71
C ASP A 125 -5.94 4.79 10.32
N ALA A 126 -4.77 4.43 10.85
CA ALA A 126 -3.86 5.36 11.50
C ALA A 126 -3.18 6.36 10.54
N ILE A 127 -2.95 5.94 9.29
CA ILE A 127 -2.29 6.75 8.26
C ILE A 127 -3.31 7.55 7.45
N GLU A 128 -4.56 7.08 7.38
CA GLU A 128 -5.60 7.57 6.47
C GLU A 128 -5.17 7.46 5.00
N GLU A 129 -4.44 6.40 4.66
CA GLU A 129 -3.96 6.08 3.31
C GLU A 129 -4.09 4.58 3.00
N ALA A 130 -4.01 4.24 1.71
CA ALA A 130 -4.05 2.86 1.26
C ALA A 130 -2.73 2.13 1.52
N VAL A 131 -2.81 1.06 2.30
CA VAL A 131 -1.70 0.13 2.56
C VAL A 131 -1.78 -1.01 1.54
N VAL A 132 -0.65 -1.31 0.88
CA VAL A 132 -0.54 -2.36 -0.12
C VAL A 132 0.42 -3.46 0.34
N PHE A 133 0.03 -4.70 0.09
CA PHE A 133 0.87 -5.89 0.26
C PHE A 133 0.94 -6.69 -1.03
N TYR A 134 2.15 -7.06 -1.43
CA TYR A 134 2.46 -7.94 -2.53
C TYR A 134 3.00 -9.27 -1.97
N PRO A 135 2.19 -10.34 -1.97
CA PRO A 135 2.66 -11.65 -1.55
C PRO A 135 3.82 -12.13 -2.42
N ARG A 136 4.79 -12.83 -1.81
CA ARG A 136 5.93 -13.37 -2.55
C ARG A 136 5.57 -14.56 -3.44
N ASP A 137 4.73 -15.46 -2.93
CA ASP A 137 4.51 -16.78 -3.51
C ASP A 137 3.30 -16.84 -4.46
N ILE A 138 2.48 -15.78 -4.50
CA ILE A 138 1.30 -15.69 -5.33
C ILE A 138 1.24 -14.32 -5.99
N ALA A 139 1.12 -14.32 -7.32
CA ALA A 139 1.09 -13.09 -8.09
C ALA A 139 -0.19 -12.30 -7.80
N GLY A 140 -0.03 -11.08 -7.29
CA GLY A 140 -1.14 -10.20 -6.98
C GLY A 140 -0.78 -9.14 -5.95
N ALA A 141 -1.79 -8.38 -5.54
CA ALA A 141 -1.69 -7.39 -4.49
C ALA A 141 -2.97 -7.34 -3.67
N ILE A 142 -2.83 -7.13 -2.36
CA ILE A 142 -3.93 -6.81 -1.45
C ILE A 142 -3.78 -5.34 -1.08
N LEU A 143 -4.85 -4.58 -1.23
CA LEU A 143 -4.91 -3.17 -0.84
C LEU A 143 -6.02 -2.95 0.14
N ILE A 144 -5.70 -2.32 1.25
CA ILE A 144 -6.67 -1.84 2.24
C ILE A 144 -6.57 -0.33 2.24
N ASP A 145 -7.62 0.30 1.74
CA ASP A 145 -7.76 1.75 1.69
C ASP A 145 -8.65 2.23 2.83
N CYS A 146 -8.26 3.34 3.45
CA CYS A 146 -9.04 4.04 4.46
C CYS A 146 -9.09 5.52 4.10
N TYR A 147 -10.27 6.00 3.72
CA TYR A 147 -10.49 7.39 3.34
C TYR A 147 -11.31 8.13 4.40
N LYS A 148 -11.11 9.44 4.49
CA LYS A 148 -11.99 10.32 5.28
C LYS A 148 -13.40 10.29 4.74
N SER A 149 -14.28 9.63 5.47
CA SER A 149 -15.70 9.56 5.14
C SER A 149 -16.51 10.49 6.06
N PRO A 150 -17.66 11.02 5.59
CA PRO A 150 -18.61 11.69 6.48
C PRO A 150 -19.11 10.75 7.59
N PRO A 151 -19.55 11.28 8.74
CA PRO A 151 -20.15 10.45 9.80
C PRO A 151 -21.27 9.54 9.26
N GLY A 152 -21.20 8.25 9.59
CA GLY A 152 -22.15 7.24 9.13
C GLY A 152 -21.82 6.57 7.79
N TYR A 153 -20.76 7.01 7.10
CA TYR A 153 -20.26 6.31 5.91
C TYR A 153 -19.06 5.44 6.28
N PRO A 154 -19.06 4.15 5.91
CA PRO A 154 -17.94 3.28 6.24
C PRO A 154 -16.67 3.69 5.49
N PRO A 155 -15.50 3.81 6.16
CA PRO A 155 -14.31 4.44 5.59
C PRO A 155 -13.39 3.49 4.82
N PHE A 156 -13.64 2.18 4.87
CA PHE A 156 -12.69 1.20 4.30
C PHE A 156 -13.10 0.72 2.92
N SER A 157 -12.11 0.39 2.11
CA SER A 157 -12.26 -0.40 0.89
C SER A 157 -11.14 -1.43 0.79
N LEU A 158 -11.48 -2.61 0.27
CA LEU A 158 -10.53 -3.69 0.04
C LEU A 158 -10.47 -3.96 -1.47
N TYR A 159 -9.27 -4.03 -2.00
CA TYR A 159 -9.02 -4.42 -3.39
C TYR A 159 -8.05 -5.59 -3.40
N VAL A 160 -8.36 -6.60 -4.22
CA VAL A 160 -7.42 -7.69 -4.51
C VAL A 160 -7.21 -7.74 -6.01
N GLN A 161 -5.95 -7.60 -6.40
CA GLN A 161 -5.48 -7.72 -7.77
C GLN A 161 -4.72 -9.03 -7.96
N GLY A 162 -4.80 -9.59 -9.16
CA GLY A 162 -4.22 -10.88 -9.51
C GLY A 162 -5.25 -12.00 -9.37
N ARG A 163 -5.59 -12.61 -10.51
CA ARG A 163 -6.56 -13.71 -10.59
C ARG A 163 -6.28 -14.86 -9.63
N ASP A 164 -5.03 -15.31 -9.54
CA ASP A 164 -4.66 -16.46 -8.71
C ASP A 164 -4.87 -16.15 -7.23
N LEU A 165 -4.44 -14.96 -6.80
CA LEU A 165 -4.67 -14.44 -5.45
C LEU A 165 -6.17 -14.31 -5.16
N ALA A 166 -6.93 -13.75 -6.08
CA ALA A 166 -8.36 -13.54 -5.92
C ALA A 166 -9.16 -14.84 -5.85
N GLU A 167 -8.72 -15.91 -6.52
CA GLU A 167 -9.31 -17.25 -6.42
C GLU A 167 -8.91 -17.93 -5.10
N ALA A 168 -7.65 -17.82 -4.68
CA ALA A 168 -7.19 -18.33 -3.38
C ALA A 168 -7.97 -17.71 -2.21
N LEU A 169 -8.36 -16.44 -2.34
CA LEU A 169 -9.13 -15.70 -1.33
C LEU A 169 -10.64 -15.77 -1.51
N ARG A 170 -11.16 -16.55 -2.47
CA ARG A 170 -12.60 -16.69 -2.72
C ARG A 170 -13.41 -17.08 -1.46
N PRO A 171 -12.93 -17.96 -0.55
CA PRO A 171 -13.65 -18.28 0.68
C PRO A 171 -13.91 -17.06 1.58
N CYS A 172 -13.05 -16.05 1.54
CA CYS A 172 -13.15 -14.85 2.39
C CYS A 172 -14.12 -13.79 1.89
N ARG A 173 -14.76 -14.02 0.74
CA ARG A 173 -15.79 -13.13 0.19
C ARG A 173 -17.15 -13.31 0.87
N ALA A 174 -17.38 -14.44 1.55
CA ALA A 174 -18.66 -14.77 2.15
C ALA A 174 -18.95 -13.92 3.39
N ASP A 175 -20.24 -13.67 3.66
CA ASP A 175 -20.70 -12.87 4.79
C ASP A 175 -20.57 -13.57 6.15
#